data_AF-A0A0C3QE30-F1
#
_entry.id   AF-A0A0C3QE30-F1
#
_cell.length_a   1.000
_cell.length_b   1.000
_cell.length_c   1.000
_cell.angle_alpha   90.00
_cell.angle_beta   90.00
_cell.angle_gamma   90.00
#
_symmetry.space_group_name_H-M   'P 1'
#
loop_
_entity.id
_entity.type
_entity.pdbx_description
1 polymer ?
#
loop_
_entity_poly.entity_id
_entity_poly.type
_entity_poly.pdbx_seq_one_letter_code
_entity_poly.pdbx_strand_id
1 'polypeptide(L)'
;KVADLSDIFTGRLISEIPQALSAVCDALITVPSLVELNLSDNAFGGRSADPMVPFLTQHRTFSVLKLNNNGLGVTGGLIIAKALLDSAEASKAAGQKSALRTVICGRNRLENGSAPKWAEAFKAHGGLVEIRMFQNGIRMEGVEALAQGLSGCPDLEVFDLQDNTCTERGSRAVAQALPSWPKLRELNLSDCLLKPKGGLAVATVLARGVNPKLETLKLTYGEFDNRAIDLIAKAITDHWPNLTTLELNGNIGDPEDECIQNVKDALAGHGHEDALDELDDMMDPAEFEAEEEEDDHPAVKEAEELDKAEAEAEAEAEKDDGEPAATTTKSAPSTIAQQVDKAADELADLLGKVSLGEKPSQS
;
A
#
# COMPACT_ATOMS: atom_id res chain seq x y z
N LYS A 1 -15.68 -6.14 -23.14
CA LYS A 1 -16.98 -5.43 -23.14
C LYS A 1 -17.35 -5.08 -21.70
N VAL A 2 -18.09 -4.00 -21.48
CA VAL A 2 -18.43 -3.48 -20.15
C VAL A 2 -19.92 -3.65 -19.90
N ALA A 3 -20.31 -4.16 -18.73
CA ALA A 3 -21.66 -4.06 -18.19
C ALA A 3 -21.65 -2.95 -17.14
N ASP A 4 -22.00 -1.74 -17.58
CA ASP A 4 -22.11 -0.59 -16.70
C ASP A 4 -23.53 -0.48 -16.17
N LEU A 5 -23.67 -0.82 -14.90
CA LEU A 5 -24.92 -0.90 -14.14
C LEU A 5 -24.82 -0.02 -12.89
N SER A 6 -23.99 1.01 -12.92
CA SER A 6 -23.95 1.99 -11.83
C SER A 6 -25.25 2.78 -11.75
N ASP A 7 -25.70 3.06 -10.54
CA ASP A 7 -26.86 3.95 -10.26
C ASP A 7 -28.22 3.49 -10.88
N ILE A 8 -28.32 2.25 -11.38
CA ILE A 8 -29.54 1.77 -12.07
C ILE A 8 -30.70 1.48 -11.11
N PHE A 9 -30.43 1.33 -9.82
CA PHE A 9 -31.44 1.06 -8.78
C PHE A 9 -31.90 2.32 -8.05
N THR A 10 -31.53 3.51 -8.52
CA THR A 10 -31.95 4.76 -7.89
C THR A 10 -33.46 4.93 -7.91
N GLY A 11 -34.01 5.29 -6.74
CA GLY A 11 -35.45 5.39 -6.49
C GLY A 11 -36.18 4.05 -6.34
N ARG A 12 -35.50 2.90 -6.47
CA ARG A 12 -36.11 1.57 -6.26
C ARG A 12 -36.17 1.22 -4.77
N LEU A 13 -37.19 0.45 -4.40
CA LEU A 13 -37.31 -0.06 -3.05
C LEU A 13 -36.28 -1.16 -2.80
N ILE A 14 -35.67 -1.15 -1.61
CA ILE A 14 -34.69 -2.17 -1.17
C ILE A 14 -35.22 -3.61 -1.31
N SER A 15 -36.54 -3.81 -1.26
CA SER A 15 -37.18 -5.13 -1.41
C SER A 15 -37.22 -5.65 -2.84
N GLU A 16 -37.11 -4.78 -3.85
CA GLU A 16 -37.16 -5.15 -5.28
C GLU A 16 -35.76 -5.43 -5.84
N ILE A 17 -34.75 -4.80 -5.26
CA ILE A 17 -33.36 -4.86 -5.73
C ILE A 17 -32.84 -6.30 -5.81
N PRO A 18 -33.01 -7.18 -4.80
CA PRO A 18 -32.40 -8.51 -4.85
C PRO A 18 -32.87 -9.35 -6.04
N GLN A 19 -34.17 -9.30 -6.37
CA GLN A 19 -34.72 -10.07 -7.49
C GLN A 19 -34.20 -9.54 -8.84
N ALA A 20 -34.20 -8.22 -9.00
CA ALA A 20 -33.71 -7.60 -10.23
C ALA A 20 -32.20 -7.78 -10.40
N LEU A 21 -31.43 -7.66 -9.31
CA LEU A 21 -29.98 -7.87 -9.31
C LEU A 21 -29.65 -9.33 -9.66
N SER A 22 -30.35 -10.32 -9.09
CA SER A 22 -30.19 -11.73 -9.47
C SER A 22 -30.43 -11.92 -10.97
N ALA A 23 -31.56 -11.41 -11.49
CA ALA A 23 -31.90 -11.58 -12.89
C ALA A 23 -30.83 -11.00 -13.84
N VAL A 24 -30.27 -9.84 -13.49
CA VAL A 24 -29.20 -9.21 -14.28
C VAL A 24 -27.89 -9.98 -14.15
N CYS A 25 -27.45 -10.29 -12.92
CA CYS A 25 -26.22 -11.05 -12.68
C CYS A 25 -26.25 -12.43 -13.33
N ASP A 26 -27.36 -13.16 -13.22
CA ASP A 26 -27.54 -14.49 -13.80
C ASP A 26 -27.46 -14.46 -15.33
N ALA A 27 -28.07 -13.45 -15.96
CA ALA A 27 -27.99 -13.27 -17.40
C ALA A 27 -26.53 -13.04 -17.87
N LEU A 28 -25.73 -12.33 -17.07
CA LEU A 28 -24.34 -12.01 -17.41
C LEU A 28 -23.38 -13.19 -17.25
N ILE A 29 -23.71 -14.21 -16.45
CA ILE A 29 -22.85 -15.41 -16.24
C ILE A 29 -22.43 -16.03 -17.57
N THR A 30 -23.35 -16.07 -18.54
CA THR A 30 -23.17 -16.78 -19.81
C THR A 30 -22.53 -15.93 -20.91
N VAL A 31 -22.05 -14.72 -20.60
CA VAL A 31 -21.52 -13.76 -21.58
C VAL A 31 -19.98 -13.76 -21.59
N PRO A 32 -19.29 -14.65 -22.35
CA PRO A 32 -17.83 -14.82 -22.24
C PRO A 32 -17.01 -13.61 -22.66
N SER A 33 -17.62 -12.66 -23.39
CA SER A 33 -16.96 -11.41 -23.82
C SER A 33 -17.02 -10.27 -22.79
N LEU A 34 -17.68 -10.49 -21.65
CA LEU A 34 -17.74 -9.53 -20.55
C LEU A 34 -16.37 -9.45 -19.88
N VAL A 35 -15.89 -8.22 -19.70
CA VAL A 35 -14.58 -7.91 -19.11
C VAL A 35 -14.76 -7.15 -17.80
N GLU A 36 -15.75 -6.28 -17.73
CA GLU A 36 -16.01 -5.41 -16.60
C GLU A 36 -17.47 -5.47 -16.17
N LEU A 37 -17.68 -5.60 -14.86
CA LEU A 37 -18.96 -5.39 -14.20
C LEU A 37 -18.84 -4.19 -13.27
N ASN A 38 -19.58 -3.12 -13.56
CA ASN A 38 -19.72 -1.98 -12.67
C ASN A 38 -21.11 -1.95 -12.07
N LEU A 39 -21.20 -2.08 -10.75
CA LEU A 39 -22.44 -2.03 -9.97
C LEU A 39 -22.41 -0.91 -8.92
N SER A 40 -21.51 0.06 -9.08
CA SER A 40 -21.32 1.16 -8.13
C SER A 40 -22.57 2.03 -7.94
N ASP A 41 -22.64 2.74 -6.83
CA ASP A 41 -23.70 3.73 -6.54
C ASP A 41 -25.12 3.13 -6.51
N ASN A 42 -25.23 1.86 -6.14
CA ASN A 42 -26.51 1.21 -5.89
C ASN A 42 -26.63 0.86 -4.41
N ALA A 43 -27.69 1.32 -3.74
CA ALA A 43 -27.93 1.08 -2.32
C ALA A 43 -28.34 -0.38 -2.03
N PHE A 44 -27.41 -1.32 -2.20
CA PHE A 44 -27.60 -2.74 -2.00
C PHE A 44 -27.85 -3.08 -0.54
N GLY A 45 -27.09 -2.45 0.37
CA GLY A 45 -27.01 -2.94 1.74
C GLY A 45 -26.34 -4.32 1.82
N GLY A 46 -26.04 -4.79 3.03
CA GLY A 46 -25.44 -6.13 3.18
C GLY A 46 -26.32 -7.29 2.71
N ARG A 47 -27.65 -7.11 2.69
CA ARG A 47 -28.61 -8.15 2.29
C ARG A 47 -28.70 -8.38 0.79
N SER A 48 -28.28 -7.41 -0.03
CA SER A 48 -28.31 -7.55 -1.49
C SER A 48 -26.95 -7.98 -2.05
N ALA A 49 -26.05 -8.50 -1.20
CA ALA A 49 -24.81 -9.10 -1.65
C ALA A 49 -25.01 -10.51 -2.24
N ASP A 50 -25.88 -11.33 -1.63
CA ASP A 50 -26.14 -12.72 -2.04
C ASP A 50 -26.54 -12.88 -3.53
N PRO A 51 -27.39 -12.01 -4.12
CA PRO A 51 -27.73 -12.09 -5.54
C PRO A 51 -26.54 -11.99 -6.51
N MET A 52 -25.41 -11.41 -6.09
CA MET A 52 -24.20 -11.32 -6.93
C MET A 52 -23.34 -12.58 -6.90
N VAL A 53 -23.51 -13.44 -5.89
CA VAL A 53 -22.64 -14.62 -5.67
C VAL A 53 -22.61 -15.57 -6.87
N PRO A 54 -23.74 -15.95 -7.50
CA PRO A 54 -23.71 -16.83 -8.67
C PRO A 54 -22.83 -16.28 -9.80
N PHE A 55 -22.91 -14.97 -10.07
CA PHE A 55 -22.06 -14.32 -11.05
C PHE A 55 -20.59 -14.34 -10.66
N LEU A 56 -20.26 -13.86 -9.46
CA LEU A 56 -18.88 -13.71 -9.00
C LEU A 56 -18.12 -15.05 -8.96
N THR A 57 -18.81 -16.13 -8.61
CA THR A 57 -18.21 -17.47 -8.52
C THR A 57 -18.14 -18.19 -9.88
N GLN A 58 -19.13 -18.02 -10.76
CA GLN A 58 -19.22 -18.81 -12.00
C GLN A 58 -18.59 -18.11 -13.21
N HIS A 59 -18.69 -16.79 -13.29
CA HIS A 59 -18.15 -16.02 -14.40
C HIS A 59 -16.64 -15.83 -14.18
N ARG A 60 -15.80 -16.79 -14.60
CA ARG A 60 -14.36 -16.79 -14.28
C ARG A 60 -13.47 -16.05 -15.29
N THR A 61 -14.07 -15.34 -16.26
CA THR A 61 -13.34 -14.67 -17.36
C THR A 61 -13.33 -13.15 -17.27
N PHE A 62 -14.15 -12.52 -16.41
CA PHE A 62 -14.09 -11.07 -16.25
C PHE A 62 -12.83 -10.66 -15.48
N SER A 63 -12.42 -9.42 -15.68
CA SER A 63 -11.17 -8.86 -15.14
C SER A 63 -11.38 -7.67 -14.22
N VAL A 64 -12.51 -6.98 -14.30
CA VAL A 64 -12.76 -5.76 -13.54
C VAL A 64 -14.08 -5.86 -12.78
N LEU A 65 -14.01 -5.71 -11.45
CA LEU A 65 -15.15 -5.56 -10.56
C LEU A 65 -15.16 -4.16 -9.95
N LYS A 66 -16.26 -3.44 -10.12
CA LYS A 66 -16.50 -2.17 -9.43
C LYS A 66 -17.78 -2.27 -8.60
N LEU A 67 -17.63 -2.09 -7.30
CA LEU A 67 -18.67 -2.12 -6.29
C LEU A 67 -18.50 -0.93 -5.35
N ASN A 68 -18.33 0.29 -5.88
CA ASN A 68 -18.16 1.45 -5.02
C ASN A 68 -19.49 1.96 -4.47
N ASN A 69 -19.49 2.44 -3.22
CA ASN A 69 -20.63 3.13 -2.64
C ASN A 69 -21.94 2.31 -2.68
N ASN A 70 -21.87 1.03 -2.29
CA ASN A 70 -23.02 0.13 -2.30
C ASN A 70 -23.64 -0.12 -0.90
N GLY A 71 -23.01 0.39 0.16
CA GLY A 71 -23.45 0.19 1.53
C GLY A 71 -23.44 -1.27 1.97
N LEU A 72 -22.50 -2.09 1.45
CA LEU A 72 -22.44 -3.53 1.72
C LEU A 72 -22.29 -3.87 3.22
N GLY A 73 -21.59 -3.04 3.97
CA GLY A 73 -21.19 -3.32 5.35
C GLY A 73 -20.26 -4.54 5.44
N VAL A 74 -19.92 -4.93 6.67
CA VAL A 74 -19.13 -6.12 6.96
C VAL A 74 -19.75 -7.39 6.36
N THR A 75 -21.07 -7.58 6.53
CA THR A 75 -21.76 -8.79 6.06
C THR A 75 -21.72 -8.92 4.53
N GLY A 76 -22.04 -7.86 3.81
CA GLY A 76 -21.94 -7.87 2.34
C GLY A 76 -20.50 -8.05 1.89
N GLY A 77 -19.54 -7.37 2.55
CA GLY A 77 -18.11 -7.55 2.31
C GLY A 77 -17.65 -9.00 2.41
N LEU A 78 -18.05 -9.72 3.46
CA LEU A 78 -17.74 -11.14 3.65
C LEU A 78 -18.31 -12.01 2.53
N ILE A 79 -19.55 -11.75 2.11
CA ILE A 79 -20.22 -12.50 1.04
C ILE A 79 -19.45 -12.33 -0.29
N ILE A 80 -19.12 -11.08 -0.65
CA ILE A 80 -18.40 -10.78 -1.89
C ILE A 80 -16.99 -11.37 -1.86
N ALA A 81 -16.23 -11.14 -0.78
CA ALA A 81 -14.88 -11.67 -0.63
C ALA A 81 -14.86 -13.20 -0.71
N LYS A 82 -15.83 -13.88 -0.06
CA LYS A 82 -15.96 -15.33 -0.15
C LYS A 82 -16.28 -15.78 -1.58
N ALA A 83 -17.20 -15.10 -2.28
CA ALA A 83 -17.57 -15.47 -3.65
C ALA A 83 -16.38 -15.35 -4.62
N LEU A 84 -15.53 -14.33 -4.43
CA LEU A 84 -14.28 -14.16 -5.18
C LEU A 84 -13.26 -15.26 -4.85
N LEU A 85 -13.08 -15.59 -3.56
CA LEU A 85 -12.22 -16.71 -3.14
C LEU A 85 -12.68 -18.03 -3.79
N ASP A 86 -13.97 -18.35 -3.72
CA ASP A 86 -14.55 -19.54 -4.35
C ASP A 86 -14.31 -19.54 -5.88
N SER A 87 -14.35 -18.36 -6.52
CA SER A 87 -14.07 -18.18 -7.95
C SER A 87 -12.60 -18.50 -8.30
N ALA A 88 -11.66 -18.03 -7.49
CA ALA A 88 -10.24 -18.34 -7.64
C ALA A 88 -9.95 -19.82 -7.44
N GLU A 89 -10.55 -20.45 -6.42
CA GLU A 89 -10.41 -21.88 -6.15
C GLU A 89 -11.00 -22.73 -7.27
N ALA A 90 -12.18 -22.37 -7.79
CA ALA A 90 -12.78 -23.03 -8.93
C ALA A 90 -11.93 -22.89 -10.21
N SER A 91 -11.33 -21.72 -10.44
CA SER A 91 -10.38 -21.52 -11.56
C SER A 91 -9.19 -22.46 -11.42
N LYS A 92 -8.59 -22.50 -10.23
CA LYS A 92 -7.43 -23.35 -9.92
C LYS A 92 -7.75 -24.84 -10.08
N ALA A 93 -8.91 -25.29 -9.60
CA ALA A 93 -9.37 -26.68 -9.75
C ALA A 93 -9.59 -27.06 -11.23
N ALA A 94 -9.95 -26.11 -12.08
CA ALA A 94 -10.06 -26.28 -13.52
C ALA A 94 -8.71 -26.15 -14.27
N GLY A 95 -7.59 -25.97 -13.58
CA GLY A 95 -6.28 -25.75 -14.19
C GLY A 95 -6.13 -24.38 -14.86
N GLN A 96 -6.99 -23.41 -14.50
CA GLN A 96 -7.02 -22.07 -15.05
C GLN A 96 -6.47 -21.06 -14.05
N LYS A 97 -5.78 -20.03 -14.54
CA LYS A 97 -5.43 -18.86 -13.73
C LYS A 97 -6.65 -17.96 -13.60
N SER A 98 -6.77 -17.26 -12.47
CA SER A 98 -7.82 -16.25 -12.33
C SER A 98 -7.63 -15.11 -13.35
N ALA A 99 -8.74 -14.65 -13.94
CA ALA A 99 -8.79 -13.52 -14.86
C ALA A 99 -8.97 -12.17 -14.16
N LEU A 100 -9.28 -12.15 -12.84
CA LEU A 100 -9.50 -10.92 -12.08
C LEU A 100 -8.22 -10.09 -12.00
N ARG A 101 -8.31 -8.79 -12.31
CA ARG A 101 -7.19 -7.84 -12.33
C ARG A 101 -7.46 -6.60 -11.49
N THR A 102 -8.70 -6.11 -11.51
CA THR A 102 -9.08 -4.87 -10.84
C THR A 102 -10.25 -5.11 -9.90
N VAL A 103 -10.11 -4.67 -8.66
CA VAL A 103 -11.22 -4.60 -7.69
C VAL A 103 -11.27 -3.20 -7.10
N ILE A 104 -12.39 -2.51 -7.35
CA ILE A 104 -12.68 -1.20 -6.79
C ILE A 104 -13.92 -1.37 -5.89
N CYS A 105 -13.74 -1.27 -4.58
CA CYS A 105 -14.76 -1.60 -3.59
C CYS A 105 -14.74 -0.59 -2.42
N GLY A 106 -14.67 0.70 -2.75
CA GLY A 106 -14.66 1.79 -1.77
C GLY A 106 -16.04 2.14 -1.22
N ARG A 107 -16.10 2.91 -0.13
CA ARG A 107 -17.35 3.47 0.45
C ARG A 107 -18.41 2.44 0.80
N ASN A 108 -17.99 1.28 1.32
CA ASN A 108 -18.89 0.18 1.66
C ASN A 108 -18.98 -0.13 3.14
N ARG A 109 -18.21 0.56 4.00
CA ARG A 109 -18.09 0.21 5.42
C ARG A 109 -17.73 -1.26 5.62
N LEU A 110 -16.73 -1.73 4.86
CA LEU A 110 -16.24 -3.11 4.95
C LEU A 110 -15.65 -3.41 6.33
N GLU A 111 -15.05 -2.41 6.97
CA GLU A 111 -14.49 -2.42 8.32
C GLU A 111 -13.51 -3.61 8.55
N ASN A 112 -12.98 -3.75 9.77
CA ASN A 112 -12.09 -4.87 10.11
C ASN A 112 -12.75 -6.24 9.96
N GLY A 113 -14.08 -6.31 10.14
CA GLY A 113 -14.79 -7.59 10.20
C GLY A 113 -14.77 -8.39 8.90
N SER A 114 -14.55 -7.74 7.75
CA SER A 114 -14.46 -8.43 6.45
C SER A 114 -13.06 -8.44 5.83
N ALA A 115 -12.15 -7.57 6.30
CA ALA A 115 -10.82 -7.41 5.72
C ALA A 115 -9.98 -8.71 5.64
N PRO A 116 -9.96 -9.61 6.65
CA PRO A 116 -9.24 -10.89 6.52
C PRO A 116 -9.76 -11.78 5.39
N LYS A 117 -11.08 -11.77 5.13
CA LYS A 117 -11.64 -12.56 4.03
C LYS A 117 -11.29 -11.96 2.67
N TRP A 118 -11.25 -10.63 2.56
CA TRP A 118 -10.73 -9.94 1.38
C TRP A 118 -9.26 -10.26 1.13
N ALA A 119 -8.44 -10.30 2.18
CA ALA A 119 -7.04 -10.69 2.08
C ALA A 119 -6.86 -12.11 1.54
N GLU A 120 -7.64 -13.08 2.03
CA GLU A 120 -7.65 -14.46 1.50
C GLU A 120 -8.03 -14.48 0.01
N ALA A 121 -9.08 -13.75 -0.38
CA ALA A 121 -9.53 -13.66 -1.76
C ALA A 121 -8.43 -13.06 -2.66
N PHE A 122 -7.84 -11.93 -2.27
CA PHE A 122 -6.77 -11.29 -3.04
C PHE A 122 -5.56 -12.19 -3.20
N LYS A 123 -5.13 -12.88 -2.14
CA LYS A 123 -4.04 -13.86 -2.22
C LYS A 123 -4.33 -14.98 -3.21
N ALA A 124 -5.59 -15.41 -3.33
CA ALA A 124 -6.00 -16.43 -4.30
C ALA A 124 -6.03 -15.88 -5.75
N HIS A 125 -6.14 -14.57 -5.91
CA HIS A 125 -6.09 -13.83 -7.17
C HIS A 125 -4.72 -13.20 -7.44
N GLY A 126 -3.62 -13.98 -7.39
CA GLY A 126 -2.25 -13.45 -7.49
C GLY A 126 -1.85 -12.70 -8.79
N GLY A 127 -2.77 -12.51 -9.75
CA GLY A 127 -2.59 -11.67 -10.92
C GLY A 127 -3.24 -10.29 -10.81
N LEU A 128 -3.68 -9.87 -9.63
CA LEU A 128 -4.25 -8.54 -9.39
C LEU A 128 -3.27 -7.42 -9.76
N VAL A 129 -3.81 -6.35 -10.33
CA VAL A 129 -3.10 -5.17 -10.84
C VAL A 129 -3.56 -3.90 -10.14
N GLU A 130 -4.85 -3.78 -9.82
CA GLU A 130 -5.39 -2.58 -9.18
C GLU A 130 -6.37 -2.95 -8.06
N ILE A 131 -6.08 -2.45 -6.86
CA ILE A 131 -6.95 -2.56 -5.70
C ILE A 131 -7.21 -1.18 -5.13
N ARG A 132 -8.49 -0.81 -5.08
CA ARG A 132 -8.94 0.40 -4.40
C ARG A 132 -10.05 0.06 -3.40
N MET A 133 -9.76 0.33 -2.12
CA MET A 133 -10.67 0.06 -1.00
C MET A 133 -10.80 1.29 -0.09
N PHE A 134 -10.80 2.49 -0.67
CA PHE A 134 -10.94 3.76 0.03
C PHE A 134 -12.25 3.87 0.84
N GLN A 135 -12.25 4.64 1.93
CA GLN A 135 -13.44 5.02 2.71
C GLN A 135 -14.25 3.83 3.21
N ASN A 136 -13.58 2.80 3.75
CA ASN A 136 -14.24 1.58 4.21
C ASN A 136 -14.26 1.43 5.73
N GLY A 137 -13.68 2.37 6.48
CA GLY A 137 -13.56 2.27 7.94
C GLY A 137 -12.74 1.06 8.37
N ILE A 138 -11.85 0.55 7.51
CA ILE A 138 -10.91 -0.50 7.83
C ILE A 138 -9.88 0.11 8.78
N ARG A 139 -9.57 -0.59 9.87
CA ARG A 139 -8.59 -0.14 10.87
C ARG A 139 -7.32 -0.98 10.79
N MET A 140 -6.38 -0.72 11.68
CA MET A 140 -5.01 -1.22 11.65
C MET A 140 -4.88 -2.73 11.43
N GLU A 141 -5.72 -3.55 12.09
CA GLU A 141 -5.68 -5.02 11.91
C GLU A 141 -6.22 -5.45 10.54
N GLY A 142 -7.20 -4.73 10.01
CA GLY A 142 -7.73 -4.98 8.68
C GLY A 142 -6.75 -4.56 7.59
N VAL A 143 -6.08 -3.41 7.75
CA VAL A 143 -5.00 -2.96 6.85
C VAL A 143 -3.87 -3.99 6.85
N GLU A 144 -3.45 -4.47 8.02
CA GLU A 144 -2.42 -5.51 8.15
C GLU A 144 -2.81 -6.77 7.37
N ALA A 145 -4.04 -7.26 7.55
CA ALA A 145 -4.52 -8.44 6.84
C ALA A 145 -4.49 -8.22 5.32
N LEU A 146 -4.97 -7.07 4.83
CA LEU A 146 -4.97 -6.74 3.40
C LEU A 146 -3.57 -6.67 2.82
N ALA A 147 -2.63 -5.99 3.50
CA ALA A 147 -1.24 -5.89 3.08
C ALA A 147 -0.60 -7.28 2.95
N GLN A 148 -0.78 -8.15 3.95
CA GLN A 148 -0.27 -9.53 3.93
C GLN A 148 -0.90 -10.38 2.81
N GLY A 149 -2.21 -10.23 2.55
CA GLY A 149 -2.89 -10.91 1.46
C GLY A 149 -2.33 -10.49 0.09
N LEU A 150 -2.09 -9.19 -0.08
CA LEU A 150 -1.61 -8.59 -1.31
C LEU A 150 -0.10 -8.79 -1.55
N SER A 151 0.69 -9.18 -0.55
CA SER A 151 2.10 -9.58 -0.77
C SER A 151 2.24 -10.75 -1.75
N GLY A 152 1.16 -11.52 -2.00
CA GLY A 152 1.09 -12.55 -3.03
C GLY A 152 0.78 -12.05 -4.46
N CYS A 153 0.69 -10.73 -4.68
CA CYS A 153 0.29 -10.10 -5.94
C CYS A 153 1.45 -9.27 -6.54
N PRO A 154 2.44 -9.90 -7.20
CA PRO A 154 3.62 -9.20 -7.73
C PRO A 154 3.32 -8.30 -8.94
N ASP A 155 2.13 -8.43 -9.52
CA ASP A 155 1.65 -7.63 -10.65
C ASP A 155 0.90 -6.36 -10.21
N LEU A 156 0.82 -6.07 -8.90
CA LEU A 156 0.11 -4.91 -8.37
C LEU A 156 0.78 -3.60 -8.82
N GLU A 157 -0.01 -2.75 -9.47
CA GLU A 157 0.38 -1.43 -9.97
C GLU A 157 -0.32 -0.29 -9.21
N VAL A 158 -1.50 -0.52 -8.65
CA VAL A 158 -2.27 0.49 -7.88
C VAL A 158 -2.73 -0.09 -6.56
N PHE A 159 -2.39 0.59 -5.47
CA PHE A 159 -2.89 0.31 -4.13
C PHE A 159 -3.43 1.57 -3.46
N ASP A 160 -4.74 1.59 -3.23
CA ASP A 160 -5.45 2.75 -2.69
C ASP A 160 -6.30 2.35 -1.49
N LEU A 161 -5.90 2.86 -0.32
CA LEU A 161 -6.59 2.68 0.96
C LEU A 161 -7.08 4.01 1.55
N GLN A 162 -7.17 5.07 0.76
CA GLN A 162 -7.50 6.41 1.25
C GLN A 162 -8.68 6.42 2.24
N ASP A 163 -8.55 7.17 3.34
CA ASP A 163 -9.56 7.29 4.41
C ASP A 163 -9.95 5.91 5.00
N ASN A 164 -8.92 5.18 5.42
CA ASN A 164 -8.98 4.03 6.34
C ASN A 164 -7.94 4.22 7.44
N THR A 165 -8.11 3.65 8.62
CA THR A 165 -7.19 3.92 9.74
C THR A 165 -6.03 2.94 9.78
N CYS A 166 -4.83 3.36 9.35
CA CYS A 166 -3.62 2.54 9.42
C CYS A 166 -3.02 2.48 10.83
N THR A 167 -2.86 3.64 11.49
CA THR A 167 -1.96 3.83 12.65
C THR A 167 -0.58 3.22 12.43
N GLU A 168 0.26 3.17 13.47
CA GLU A 168 1.59 2.58 13.34
C GLU A 168 1.55 1.12 12.87
N ARG A 169 0.68 0.29 13.45
CA ARG A 169 0.59 -1.15 13.14
C ARG A 169 0.25 -1.42 11.68
N GLY A 170 -0.79 -0.77 11.15
CA GLY A 170 -1.19 -0.92 9.75
C GLY A 170 -0.12 -0.38 8.81
N SER A 171 0.50 0.76 9.14
CA SER A 171 1.56 1.37 8.34
C SER A 171 2.79 0.47 8.25
N ARG A 172 3.20 -0.16 9.35
CA ARG A 172 4.28 -1.16 9.36
C ARG A 172 3.98 -2.36 8.47
N ALA A 173 2.73 -2.82 8.46
CA ALA A 173 2.32 -3.93 7.60
C ALA A 173 2.36 -3.53 6.11
N VAL A 174 1.95 -2.31 5.76
CA VAL A 174 2.11 -1.77 4.41
C VAL A 174 3.59 -1.68 4.04
N ALA A 175 4.43 -1.12 4.91
CA ALA A 175 5.87 -1.01 4.70
C ALA A 175 6.52 -2.38 4.43
N GLN A 176 6.15 -3.42 5.18
CA GLN A 176 6.63 -4.79 4.97
C GLN A 176 6.15 -5.40 3.64
N ALA A 177 4.99 -4.99 3.13
CA ALA A 177 4.43 -5.50 1.89
C ALA A 177 4.98 -4.82 0.64
N LEU A 178 5.42 -3.55 0.71
CA LEU A 178 5.92 -2.76 -0.42
C LEU A 178 6.95 -3.48 -1.31
N PRO A 179 7.95 -4.22 -0.79
CA PRO A 179 8.91 -4.94 -1.63
C PRO A 179 8.29 -6.05 -2.49
N SER A 180 7.07 -6.48 -2.17
CA SER A 180 6.33 -7.48 -2.96
C SER A 180 5.67 -6.89 -4.21
N TRP A 181 5.67 -5.56 -4.37
CA TRP A 181 4.98 -4.85 -5.47
C TRP A 181 5.96 -4.08 -6.37
N PRO A 182 6.92 -4.74 -7.04
CA PRO A 182 7.94 -4.06 -7.85
C PRO A 182 7.38 -3.31 -9.06
N LYS A 183 6.09 -3.48 -9.37
CA LYS A 183 5.40 -2.78 -10.46
C LYS A 183 4.53 -1.62 -9.99
N LEU A 184 4.49 -1.33 -8.68
CA LEU A 184 3.64 -0.27 -8.12
C LEU A 184 3.91 1.07 -8.80
N ARG A 185 2.83 1.71 -9.27
CA ARG A 185 2.79 3.01 -9.96
C ARG A 185 2.03 4.04 -9.14
N GLU A 186 1.00 3.62 -8.42
CA GLU A 186 0.20 4.47 -7.56
C GLU A 186 0.08 3.87 -6.16
N LEU A 187 0.50 4.65 -5.16
CA LEU A 187 0.25 4.37 -3.74
C LEU A 187 -0.55 5.52 -3.15
N ASN A 188 -1.73 5.21 -2.62
CA ASN A 188 -2.56 6.19 -1.93
C ASN A 188 -2.85 5.73 -0.50
N LEU A 189 -2.25 6.44 0.46
CA LEU A 189 -2.45 6.29 1.90
C LEU A 189 -2.92 7.60 2.52
N SER A 190 -3.61 8.43 1.74
CA SER A 190 -4.15 9.71 2.20
C SER A 190 -5.23 9.49 3.27
N ASP A 191 -5.32 10.40 4.24
CA ASP A 191 -6.27 10.35 5.34
C ASP A 191 -6.20 9.05 6.17
N CYS A 192 -5.03 8.39 6.17
CA CYS A 192 -4.89 7.09 6.80
C CYS A 192 -4.41 7.11 8.25
N LEU A 193 -4.13 8.29 8.84
CA LEU A 193 -3.62 8.45 10.20
C LEU A 193 -2.47 7.47 10.49
N LEU A 194 -1.39 7.53 9.70
CA LEU A 194 -0.29 6.55 9.82
C LEU A 194 0.47 6.68 11.14
N LYS A 195 0.38 7.87 11.78
CA LYS A 195 1.20 8.31 12.91
C LYS A 195 2.66 8.54 12.49
N PRO A 196 3.42 9.42 13.18
CA PRO A 196 4.80 9.73 12.81
C PRO A 196 5.68 8.48 12.63
N LYS A 197 5.65 7.56 13.60
CA LYS A 197 6.40 6.28 13.54
C LYS A 197 5.97 5.39 12.37
N GLY A 198 4.68 5.39 12.02
CA GLY A 198 4.15 4.62 10.89
C GLY A 198 4.53 5.22 9.55
N GLY A 199 4.42 6.55 9.40
CA GLY A 199 4.86 7.30 8.23
C GLY A 199 6.36 7.13 7.97
N LEU A 200 7.18 7.25 9.02
CA LEU A 200 8.63 7.01 8.96
C LEU A 200 8.96 5.58 8.48
N ALA A 201 8.23 4.56 8.95
CA ALA A 201 8.44 3.18 8.51
C ALA A 201 8.13 2.98 7.02
N VAL A 202 7.06 3.62 6.51
CA VAL A 202 6.72 3.57 5.08
C VAL A 202 7.78 4.31 4.25
N ALA A 203 8.15 5.53 4.64
CA ALA A 203 9.15 6.34 3.94
C ALA A 203 10.52 5.64 3.90
N THR A 204 10.94 5.02 5.01
CA THR A 204 12.20 4.26 5.10
C THR A 204 12.26 3.12 4.09
N VAL A 205 11.17 2.39 3.88
CA VAL A 205 11.16 1.29 2.90
C VAL A 205 11.11 1.83 1.47
N LEU A 206 10.32 2.88 1.21
CA LEU A 206 10.26 3.52 -0.09
C LEU A 206 11.62 4.09 -0.53
N ALA A 207 12.37 4.69 0.39
CA ALA A 207 13.72 5.21 0.17
C ALA A 207 14.77 4.14 -0.19
N ARG A 208 14.45 2.85 -0.05
CA ARG A 208 15.30 1.74 -0.53
C ARG A 208 15.09 1.43 -2.02
N GLY A 209 14.18 2.13 -2.70
CA GLY A 209 13.95 1.97 -4.14
C GLY A 209 13.20 0.69 -4.53
N VAL A 210 12.43 0.10 -3.61
CA VAL A 210 11.74 -1.18 -3.85
C VAL A 210 10.57 -1.08 -4.85
N ASN A 211 10.08 0.13 -5.12
CA ASN A 211 9.03 0.42 -6.09
C ASN A 211 9.53 1.47 -7.14
N PRO A 212 10.38 1.08 -8.10
CA PRO A 212 11.04 2.03 -9.02
C PRO A 212 10.13 2.59 -10.12
N LYS A 213 8.86 2.16 -10.18
CA LYS A 213 7.87 2.58 -11.19
C LYS A 213 6.83 3.55 -10.66
N LEU A 214 7.04 4.09 -9.46
CA LEU A 214 6.10 5.00 -8.82
C LEU A 214 5.95 6.28 -9.63
N GLU A 215 4.70 6.66 -9.92
CA GLU A 215 4.30 7.85 -10.68
C GLU A 215 3.37 8.74 -9.87
N THR A 216 2.65 8.16 -8.91
CA THR A 216 1.71 8.84 -8.03
C THR A 216 1.89 8.36 -6.60
N LEU A 217 2.20 9.28 -5.70
CA LEU A 217 2.32 9.03 -4.26
C LEU A 217 1.44 10.03 -3.51
N LYS A 218 0.40 9.53 -2.84
CA LYS A 218 -0.56 10.36 -2.12
C LYS A 218 -0.55 10.02 -0.64
N LEU A 219 -0.12 10.97 0.18
CA LEU A 219 0.15 10.81 1.61
C LEU A 219 -0.47 11.96 2.43
N THR A 220 -1.52 12.63 1.92
CA THR A 220 -2.12 13.76 2.62
C THR A 220 -2.73 13.33 3.95
N TYR A 221 -2.71 14.20 4.97
CA TYR A 221 -3.29 13.90 6.29
C TYR A 221 -2.83 12.55 6.88
N GLY A 222 -1.55 12.22 6.65
CA GLY A 222 -0.93 10.97 7.07
C GLY A 222 -0.21 11.06 8.42
N GLU A 223 0.01 12.26 8.95
CA GLU A 223 0.87 12.56 10.10
C GLU A 223 2.35 12.20 9.86
N PHE A 224 2.86 12.43 8.64
CA PHE A 224 4.30 12.32 8.35
C PHE A 224 5.04 13.52 8.98
N ASP A 225 6.17 13.25 9.64
CA ASP A 225 7.06 14.27 10.19
C ASP A 225 8.20 14.62 9.20
N ASN A 226 9.01 15.62 9.54
CA ASN A 226 10.08 16.11 8.68
C ASN A 226 11.09 15.00 8.28
N ARG A 227 11.41 14.08 9.19
CA ARG A 227 12.29 12.93 8.89
C ARG A 227 11.71 12.04 7.81
N ALA A 228 10.43 11.72 7.90
CA ALA A 228 9.76 10.90 6.90
C ALA A 228 9.69 11.62 5.54
N ILE A 229 9.46 12.94 5.54
CA ILE A 229 9.44 13.76 4.32
C ILE A 229 10.83 13.82 3.66
N ASP A 230 11.92 13.97 4.42
CA ASP A 230 13.28 13.95 3.86
C ASP A 230 13.63 12.61 3.20
N LEU A 231 13.18 11.49 3.79
CA LEU A 231 13.31 10.17 3.16
C LEU A 231 12.54 10.08 1.83
N ILE A 232 11.38 10.74 1.72
CA ILE A 232 10.65 10.85 0.46
C ILE A 232 11.45 11.69 -0.55
N ALA A 233 12.04 12.82 -0.16
CA ALA A 233 12.90 13.63 -1.04
C ALA A 233 14.09 12.82 -1.59
N LYS A 234 14.73 12.02 -0.73
CA LYS A 234 15.80 11.09 -1.12
C LYS A 234 15.30 10.03 -2.10
N ALA A 235 14.15 9.42 -1.81
CA ALA A 235 13.54 8.42 -2.70
C ALA A 235 13.24 8.99 -4.10
N ILE A 236 12.73 10.22 -4.18
CA ILE A 236 12.48 10.93 -5.44
C ILE A 236 13.78 11.08 -6.23
N THR A 237 14.82 11.62 -5.57
CA THR A 237 16.13 11.86 -6.17
C THR A 237 16.73 10.57 -6.74
N ASP A 238 16.73 9.50 -5.95
CA ASP A 238 17.49 8.28 -6.26
C ASP A 238 16.70 7.27 -7.11
N HIS A 239 15.37 7.26 -7.04
CA HIS A 239 14.57 6.11 -7.49
C HIS A 239 13.33 6.43 -8.34
N TRP A 240 12.79 7.65 -8.32
CA TRP A 240 11.51 7.95 -8.98
C TRP A 240 11.58 9.07 -10.02
N PRO A 241 12.30 8.86 -11.14
CA PRO A 241 12.40 9.87 -12.21
C PRO A 241 11.08 10.12 -12.96
N ASN A 242 10.05 9.30 -12.72
CA ASN A 242 8.72 9.42 -13.35
C ASN A 242 7.63 9.84 -12.36
N LEU A 243 7.97 10.28 -11.14
CA LEU A 243 6.97 10.75 -10.17
C LEU A 243 6.41 12.10 -10.63
N THR A 244 5.14 12.11 -11.05
CA THR A 244 4.45 13.30 -11.57
C THR A 244 3.34 13.79 -10.65
N THR A 245 3.07 13.08 -9.56
CA THR A 245 2.05 13.48 -8.57
C THR A 245 2.53 13.06 -7.18
N LEU A 246 2.73 14.04 -6.33
CA LEU A 246 3.08 13.90 -4.92
C LEU A 246 2.14 14.76 -4.10
N GLU A 247 1.35 14.12 -3.23
CA GLU A 247 0.42 14.84 -2.34
C GLU A 247 0.89 14.69 -0.89
N LEU A 248 1.32 15.80 -0.27
CA LEU A 248 1.86 15.87 1.09
C LEU A 248 1.11 16.84 2.00
N ASN A 249 0.10 17.57 1.51
CA ASN A 249 -0.66 18.50 2.35
C ASN A 249 -1.26 17.82 3.59
N GLY A 250 -1.44 18.56 4.69
CA GLY A 250 -1.99 17.96 5.91
C GLY A 250 -1.03 17.10 6.69
N ASN A 251 0.27 17.14 6.42
CA ASN A 251 1.29 16.47 7.24
C ASN A 251 1.91 17.42 8.27
N ILE A 252 2.74 16.88 9.17
CA ILE A 252 3.32 17.63 10.28
C ILE A 252 4.52 18.41 9.78
N GLY A 253 4.53 19.73 9.98
CA GLY A 253 5.64 20.59 9.59
C GLY A 253 5.18 21.95 9.08
N ASP A 254 6.13 22.75 8.60
CA ASP A 254 5.89 24.04 7.95
C ASP A 254 6.18 23.95 6.44
N PRO A 255 5.38 24.57 5.55
CA PRO A 255 5.68 24.64 4.11
C PRO A 255 7.03 25.27 3.75
N GLU A 256 7.64 26.02 4.67
CA GLU A 256 8.96 26.65 4.57
C GLU A 256 10.10 25.79 5.13
N ASP A 257 9.82 24.61 5.68
CA ASP A 257 10.83 23.70 6.22
C ASP A 257 11.82 23.21 5.15
N GLU A 258 13.06 22.95 5.57
CA GLU A 258 14.13 22.48 4.69
C GLU A 258 13.77 21.16 3.99
N CYS A 259 13.07 20.25 4.66
CA CYS A 259 12.62 18.98 4.07
C CYS A 259 11.65 19.18 2.90
N ILE A 260 10.78 20.20 2.96
CA ILE A 260 9.90 20.58 1.85
C ILE A 260 10.72 21.15 0.69
N GLN A 261 11.74 21.95 0.97
CA GLN A 261 12.64 22.45 -0.06
C GLN A 261 13.41 21.30 -0.73
N ASN A 262 13.86 20.30 0.03
CA ASN A 262 14.50 19.10 -0.49
C ASN A 262 13.56 18.33 -1.44
N VAL A 263 12.27 18.20 -1.11
CA VAL A 263 11.26 17.60 -2.01
C VAL A 263 11.13 18.40 -3.30
N LYS A 264 11.00 19.72 -3.21
CA LYS A 264 10.87 20.61 -4.39
C LYS A 264 12.10 20.49 -5.30
N ASP A 265 13.30 20.52 -4.73
CA ASP A 265 14.55 20.39 -5.47
C ASP A 265 14.70 19.00 -6.13
N ALA A 266 14.30 17.94 -5.43
CA ALA A 266 14.31 16.57 -5.96
C ALA A 266 13.36 16.41 -7.16
N LEU A 267 12.14 16.97 -7.07
CA LEU A 267 11.17 16.97 -8.16
C LEU A 267 11.65 17.82 -9.36
N ALA A 268 12.20 19.01 -9.09
CA ALA A 268 12.79 19.87 -10.11
C ALA A 268 13.98 19.20 -10.82
N GLY A 269 14.78 18.41 -10.09
CA GLY A 269 15.87 17.60 -10.64
C GLY A 269 15.42 16.63 -11.74
N HIS A 270 14.15 16.23 -11.73
CA HIS A 270 13.53 15.37 -12.76
C HIS A 270 12.61 16.13 -13.73
N GLY A 271 12.49 17.45 -13.60
CA GLY A 271 11.62 18.29 -14.43
C GLY A 271 10.13 18.15 -14.12
N HIS A 272 9.79 17.85 -12.86
CA HIS A 272 8.43 17.67 -12.37
C HIS A 272 8.08 18.71 -11.29
N GLU A 273 8.44 19.98 -11.52
CA GLU A 273 8.23 21.07 -10.54
C GLU A 273 6.76 21.24 -10.11
N ASP A 274 5.82 20.89 -10.99
CA ASP A 274 4.37 20.99 -10.75
C ASP A 274 3.77 19.73 -10.10
N ALA A 275 4.60 18.74 -9.70
CA ALA A 275 4.09 17.47 -9.17
C ALA A 275 3.63 17.52 -7.71
N LEU A 276 4.16 18.47 -6.92
CA LEU A 276 3.80 18.65 -5.52
C LEU A 276 2.48 19.43 -5.38
N ASP A 277 1.59 18.98 -4.51
CA ASP A 277 0.36 19.69 -4.17
C ASP A 277 0.60 20.99 -3.39
N GLU A 278 -0.46 21.78 -3.22
CA GLU A 278 -0.43 22.97 -2.37
C GLU A 278 -0.35 22.53 -0.90
N LEU A 279 0.55 23.13 -0.12
CA LEU A 279 0.78 22.80 1.30
C LEU A 279 0.15 23.85 2.22
N ASP A 280 -1.14 24.12 2.05
CA ASP A 280 -1.84 25.20 2.76
C ASP A 280 -2.50 24.78 4.09
N ASP A 281 -2.52 23.48 4.41
CA ASP A 281 -3.16 22.91 5.59
C ASP A 281 -2.20 22.02 6.39
N MET A 282 -0.93 22.41 6.50
CA MET A 282 0.06 21.67 7.30
C MET A 282 -0.24 21.73 8.80
N MET A 283 -0.01 20.62 9.51
CA MET A 283 -0.29 20.48 10.93
C MET A 283 0.88 20.98 11.79
N ASP A 284 0.57 21.71 12.87
CA ASP A 284 1.56 22.24 13.81
C ASP A 284 2.27 21.09 14.56
N PRO A 285 3.61 20.99 14.48
CA PRO A 285 4.37 19.98 15.21
C PRO A 285 4.09 19.93 16.72
N ALA A 286 3.76 21.07 17.34
CA ALA A 286 3.48 21.16 18.77
C ALA A 286 2.24 20.36 19.20
N GLU A 287 1.36 19.97 18.27
CA GLU A 287 0.19 19.13 18.57
C GLU A 287 0.55 17.65 18.80
N PHE A 288 1.77 17.21 18.46
CA PHE A 288 2.18 15.80 18.46
C PHE A 288 3.29 15.44 19.47
N GLU A 289 3.96 16.42 20.07
CA GLU A 289 5.07 16.22 21.03
C GLU A 289 4.68 15.53 22.36
N ALA A 290 3.40 15.22 22.58
CA ALA A 290 2.87 14.69 23.84
C ALA A 290 2.63 13.15 23.88
N GLU A 291 2.83 12.42 22.77
CA GLU A 291 2.42 11.00 22.64
C GLU A 291 3.60 10.00 22.47
N GLU A 292 4.74 10.19 23.14
CA GLU A 292 5.79 9.16 23.15
C GLU A 292 5.45 8.00 24.10
N GLU A 293 4.84 6.92 23.57
CA GLU A 293 4.96 5.59 24.17
C GLU A 293 6.11 4.80 23.51
N GLU A 294 6.98 4.21 24.34
CA GLU A 294 8.08 3.32 23.93
C GLU A 294 7.51 2.03 23.28
N ASP A 295 7.91 1.71 22.05
CA ASP A 295 7.57 0.43 21.41
C ASP A 295 8.82 -0.28 20.88
N ASP A 296 8.99 -1.55 21.25
CA ASP A 296 10.26 -2.29 21.32
C ASP A 296 10.54 -3.13 20.04
N HIS A 297 9.97 -2.72 18.89
CA HIS A 297 9.93 -3.52 17.66
C HIS A 297 11.23 -3.41 16.82
N PRO A 298 11.78 -4.50 16.24
CA PRO A 298 13.11 -4.53 15.61
C PRO A 298 13.35 -3.55 14.44
N ALA A 299 12.32 -3.20 13.65
CA ALA A 299 12.46 -2.20 12.59
C ALA A 299 12.55 -0.75 13.14
N VAL A 300 12.03 -0.50 14.36
CA VAL A 300 12.27 0.74 15.11
C VAL A 300 13.71 0.77 15.56
N LYS A 301 14.24 -0.35 16.06
CA LYS A 301 15.66 -0.45 16.41
C LYS A 301 16.56 -0.17 15.20
N GLU A 302 16.27 -0.72 14.02
CA GLU A 302 17.05 -0.39 12.81
C GLU A 302 16.95 1.10 12.42
N ALA A 303 15.77 1.72 12.49
CA ALA A 303 15.62 3.14 12.18
C ALA A 303 16.23 4.06 13.24
N GLU A 304 16.11 3.72 14.53
CA GLU A 304 16.72 4.43 15.66
C GLU A 304 18.24 4.24 15.69
N GLU A 305 18.77 3.08 15.29
CA GLU A 305 20.21 2.85 15.13
C GLU A 305 20.76 3.68 13.97
N LEU A 306 19.97 3.89 12.90
CA LEU A 306 20.33 4.80 11.81
C LEU A 306 20.29 6.27 12.25
N ASP A 307 19.23 6.71 12.96
CA ASP A 307 19.11 8.08 13.53
C ASP A 307 20.28 8.37 14.49
N LYS A 308 20.65 7.41 15.35
CA LYS A 308 21.81 7.52 16.25
C LYS A 308 23.13 7.59 15.48
N ALA A 309 23.29 6.78 14.44
CA ALA A 309 24.51 6.78 13.63
C ALA A 309 24.68 8.08 12.84
N GLU A 310 23.58 8.67 12.33
CA GLU A 310 23.61 9.97 11.64
C GLU A 310 23.89 11.11 12.62
N ALA A 311 23.23 11.15 13.78
CA ALA A 311 23.49 12.16 14.82
C ALA A 311 24.93 12.08 15.39
N GLU A 312 25.48 10.87 15.53
CA GLU A 312 26.88 10.67 15.92
C GLU A 312 27.85 11.13 14.82
N ALA A 313 27.54 10.89 13.55
CA ALA A 313 28.34 11.34 12.41
C ALA A 313 28.37 12.87 12.28
N GLU A 314 27.25 13.55 12.50
CA GLU A 314 27.17 15.02 12.52
C GLU A 314 27.94 15.62 13.71
N ALA A 315 27.81 15.02 14.89
CA ALA A 315 28.54 15.45 16.09
C ALA A 315 30.07 15.19 16.01
N GLU A 316 30.51 14.26 15.17
CA GLU A 316 31.93 14.07 14.85
C GLU A 316 32.42 15.02 13.75
N ALA A 317 31.59 15.34 12.76
CA ALA A 317 31.92 16.32 11.71
C ALA A 317 32.09 17.74 12.28
N GLU A 318 31.27 18.15 13.26
CA GLU A 318 31.41 19.46 13.92
C GLU A 318 32.66 19.59 14.80
N LYS A 319 33.33 18.48 15.14
CA LYS A 319 34.56 18.50 15.97
C LYS A 319 35.85 18.57 15.16
N ASP A 320 35.80 18.44 13.83
CA ASP A 320 36.98 18.40 12.96
C ASP A 320 37.29 19.74 12.25
N ASP A 321 36.43 20.76 12.37
CA ASP A 321 36.66 22.09 11.77
C ASP A 321 37.54 23.02 12.63
N GLY A 322 38.60 22.45 13.21
CA GLY A 322 39.57 23.12 14.08
C GLY A 322 41.02 23.04 13.61
N GLU A 323 41.38 23.90 12.65
CA GLU A 323 42.72 24.44 12.36
C GLU A 323 43.65 23.68 11.35
N PRO A 324 44.30 24.39 10.38
CA PRO A 324 45.00 23.75 9.27
C PRO A 324 46.51 23.59 9.52
N ALA A 325 47.08 22.42 9.20
CA ALA A 325 48.52 22.29 8.96
C ALA A 325 48.90 21.11 8.06
N ALA A 326 49.79 21.40 7.10
CA ALA A 326 50.29 20.52 6.06
C ALA A 326 51.23 19.40 6.56
N THR A 327 51.20 18.22 5.92
CA THR A 327 52.29 17.60 5.12
C THR A 327 52.16 16.06 4.93
N THR A 328 52.28 15.64 3.67
CA THR A 328 52.89 14.39 3.12
C THR A 328 52.48 12.97 3.57
N THR A 329 51.99 12.24 2.56
CA THR A 329 52.31 10.86 2.11
C THR A 329 51.62 9.60 2.67
N LYS A 330 51.11 8.85 1.68
CA LYS A 330 50.97 7.39 1.52
C LYS A 330 49.71 6.69 2.06
N SER A 331 48.93 6.24 1.08
CA SER A 331 47.79 5.33 1.08
C SER A 331 48.02 3.99 1.78
N ALA A 332 47.06 3.59 2.60
CA ALA A 332 46.68 2.21 2.87
C ALA A 332 45.14 2.11 2.82
N PRO A 333 44.55 1.03 2.27
CA PRO A 333 43.10 0.91 2.15
C PRO A 333 42.45 0.78 3.53
N SER A 334 41.33 1.47 3.73
CA SER A 334 40.62 1.53 5.00
C SER A 334 39.97 0.19 5.35
N THR A 335 40.15 -0.20 6.61
CA THR A 335 39.62 -1.41 7.27
C THR A 335 38.09 -1.53 7.20
N ILE A 336 37.41 -0.44 6.88
CA ILE A 336 35.94 -0.33 6.77
C ILE A 336 35.44 -1.08 5.52
N ALA A 337 36.10 -0.92 4.37
CA ALA A 337 35.69 -1.60 3.14
C ALA A 337 35.77 -3.14 3.27
N GLN A 338 36.75 -3.65 4.04
CA GLN A 338 36.90 -5.08 4.30
C GLN A 338 35.89 -5.63 5.31
N GLN A 339 35.34 -4.77 6.17
CA GLN A 339 34.29 -5.15 7.13
C GLN A 339 32.91 -5.18 6.47
N VAL A 340 32.66 -4.29 5.50
CA VAL A 340 31.40 -4.25 4.73
C VAL A 340 31.28 -5.47 3.80
N ASP A 341 32.36 -5.85 3.09
CA ASP A 341 32.34 -7.03 2.23
C ASP A 341 32.13 -8.33 3.03
N LYS A 342 32.73 -8.43 4.22
CA LYS A 342 32.59 -9.61 5.07
C LYS A 342 31.17 -9.77 5.64
N ALA A 343 30.51 -8.66 5.98
CA ALA A 343 29.12 -8.67 6.42
C ALA A 343 28.14 -9.04 5.28
N ALA A 344 28.45 -8.61 4.04
CA ALA A 344 27.68 -8.99 2.86
C ALA A 344 27.78 -10.50 2.53
N ASP A 345 28.98 -11.08 2.66
CA ASP A 345 29.20 -12.50 2.44
C ASP A 345 28.54 -13.40 3.51
N GLU A 346 28.56 -12.97 4.79
CA GLU A 346 27.89 -13.71 5.88
C GLU A 346 26.36 -13.68 5.75
N LEU A 347 25.77 -12.60 5.19
CA LEU A 347 24.34 -12.47 4.94
C LEU A 347 23.88 -13.35 3.76
N ALA A 348 24.68 -13.45 2.70
CA ALA A 348 24.41 -14.33 1.56
C ALA A 348 24.37 -15.82 1.98
N ASP A 349 25.26 -16.22 2.89
CA ASP A 349 25.36 -17.58 3.40
C ASP A 349 24.21 -17.97 4.35
N LEU A 350 23.57 -16.98 4.98
CA LEU A 350 22.40 -17.16 5.85
C LEU A 350 21.12 -17.29 5.04
N LEU A 351 20.98 -16.49 3.97
CA LEU A 351 19.83 -16.54 3.05
C LEU A 351 19.81 -17.82 2.19
N GLY A 352 20.97 -18.39 1.89
CA GLY A 352 21.08 -19.68 1.17
C GLY A 352 20.58 -20.90 1.97
N LYS A 353 20.48 -20.81 3.29
CA LYS A 353 20.10 -21.94 4.18
C LYS A 353 18.60 -22.00 4.49
N VAL A 354 17.79 -21.07 3.97
CA VAL A 354 16.34 -20.96 4.27
C VAL A 354 15.45 -21.58 3.16
N SER A 355 16.01 -22.36 2.22
CA SER A 355 15.22 -23.04 1.19
C SER A 355 15.50 -24.55 1.12
N LEU A 356 14.41 -25.31 1.30
CA LEU A 356 14.15 -26.74 1.00
C LEU A 356 14.28 -27.79 2.14
N GLY A 357 13.17 -28.52 2.34
CA GLY A 357 13.05 -29.74 3.15
C GLY A 357 11.58 -30.03 3.51
N GLU A 358 10.71 -30.32 2.53
CA GLU A 358 10.21 -31.66 2.15
C GLU A 358 9.19 -32.31 3.13
N LYS A 359 8.03 -32.67 2.56
CA LYS A 359 6.95 -33.45 3.19
C LYS A 359 7.39 -34.89 3.49
N PRO A 360 6.93 -35.52 4.58
CA PRO A 360 6.95 -36.98 4.67
C PRO A 360 5.71 -37.60 4.01
N SER A 361 5.98 -38.57 3.13
CA SER A 361 5.05 -39.53 2.56
C SER A 361 4.42 -40.44 3.63
N GLN A 362 3.10 -40.65 3.57
CA GLN A 362 2.43 -41.72 4.31
C GLN A 362 2.33 -42.99 3.45
N SER A 363 2.83 -44.09 4.00
CA SER A 363 2.42 -45.46 3.68
C SER A 363 1.39 -45.94 4.70
#